data_AF-A0A2V7P5I1-F1
#
_entry.id   AF-A0A2V7P5I1-F1
#
_cell.length_a   1.000
_cell.length_b   1.000
_cell.length_c   1.000
_cell.angle_alpha   90.00
_cell.angle_beta   90.00
_cell.angle_gamma   90.00
#
_symmetry.space_group_name_H-M   'P 1'
#
loop_
_entity.id
_entity.type
_entity.pdbx_description
1 polymer ?
#
loop_
_entity_poly.entity_id
_entity_poly.type
_entity_poly.pdbx_seq_one_letter_code
_entity_poly.pdbx_strand_id
1 'polypeptide(L)'
;MRHLPLPVVCAALAVGLVVPPSAAAQTWNSDSGLALVRRAIDRRSLAAGDTALRDYKAQAHGFLFFLGQFGEGLTEPPRLVKADQLELEVYWK
;
A
#
# COMPACT_ATOMS: atom_id res chain seq x y z
N MET A 1 15.48 51.60 22.10
CA MET A 1 14.17 50.93 22.26
C MET A 1 13.78 50.25 20.96
N ARG A 2 13.98 48.92 20.87
CA ARG A 2 13.16 47.97 20.08
C ARG A 2 13.68 46.56 20.39
N HIS A 3 12.95 45.88 21.25
CA HIS A 3 13.19 44.53 21.75
C HIS A 3 12.69 43.53 20.69
N LEU A 4 13.58 42.69 20.18
CA LEU A 4 13.18 41.51 19.43
C LEU A 4 12.50 40.52 20.40
N PRO A 5 11.35 39.92 20.04
CA PRO A 5 10.68 38.97 20.91
C PRO A 5 11.46 37.64 20.92
N LEU A 6 11.68 37.12 22.13
CA LEU A 6 12.38 35.88 22.45
C LEU A 6 11.72 34.53 22.02
N PRO A 7 10.46 34.41 21.53
CA PRO A 7 9.89 33.06 21.31
C PRO A 7 10.32 32.42 19.99
N VAL A 8 10.92 33.18 19.06
CA VAL A 8 11.25 32.69 17.71
C VAL A 8 12.46 31.76 17.70
N VAL A 9 13.37 31.88 18.68
CA VAL A 9 14.60 31.08 18.73
C VAL A 9 14.37 29.68 19.32
N CYS A 10 13.33 29.48 20.14
CA CYS A 10 13.09 28.19 20.80
C CYS A 10 12.36 27.15 19.94
N ALA A 11 11.66 27.56 18.88
CA ALA A 11 10.88 26.62 18.05
C ALA A 11 11.74 25.84 17.02
N ALA A 12 13.00 26.25 16.81
CA ALA A 12 13.86 25.66 15.77
C ALA A 12 14.69 24.45 16.24
N LEU A 13 14.67 24.10 17.54
CA LEU A 13 15.61 23.08 18.08
C LEU A 13 14.99 21.72 18.44
N ALA A 14 13.69 21.52 18.22
CA ALA A 14 13.01 20.27 18.59
C ALA A 14 12.50 19.46 17.38
N VAL A 15 13.13 19.60 16.21
CA VAL A 15 13.02 18.56 15.16
C VAL A 15 13.99 17.44 15.55
N GLY A 16 13.64 16.73 16.62
CA GLY A 16 14.28 15.46 16.94
C GLY A 16 14.10 14.53 15.74
N LEU A 17 15.22 14.04 15.22
CA LEU A 17 15.29 12.99 14.21
C LEU A 17 14.47 11.79 14.72
N VAL A 18 13.18 11.72 14.40
CA VAL A 18 12.42 10.47 14.50
C VAL A 18 12.92 9.63 13.34
N VAL A 19 14.03 8.94 13.56
CA VAL A 19 14.47 7.87 12.67
C VAL A 19 13.41 6.80 12.82
N PRO A 20 12.57 6.52 11.80
CA PRO A 20 11.68 5.38 11.88
C PRO A 20 12.59 4.16 12.13
N PRO A 21 12.28 3.31 13.13
CA PRO A 21 13.07 2.12 13.33
C PRO A 21 13.12 1.38 12.00
N SER A 22 14.32 1.10 11.51
CA SER A 22 14.51 0.22 10.36
C SER A 22 13.61 -0.99 10.60
N ALA A 23 12.79 -1.37 9.62
CA ALA A 23 11.82 -2.45 9.72
C ALA A 23 12.50 -3.82 9.94
N ALA A 24 13.20 -3.97 11.07
CA ALA A 24 13.92 -5.16 11.52
C ALA A 24 12.97 -6.32 11.82
N ALA A 25 11.65 -6.06 11.80
CA ALA A 25 10.60 -7.06 11.87
C ALA A 25 10.28 -7.72 10.51
N GLN A 26 10.83 -7.25 9.38
CA GLN A 26 10.65 -7.90 8.08
C GLN A 26 11.70 -8.98 7.84
N THR A 27 11.66 -10.04 8.66
CA THR A 27 12.53 -11.22 8.53
C THR A 27 12.02 -12.18 7.45
N TRP A 28 11.62 -11.64 6.30
CA TRP A 28 10.93 -12.42 5.25
C TRP A 28 11.84 -13.52 4.68
N ASN A 29 13.16 -13.27 4.69
CA ASN A 29 14.20 -14.20 4.24
C ASN A 29 14.80 -15.03 5.39
N SER A 30 14.17 -15.06 6.57
CA SER A 30 14.58 -15.99 7.64
C SER A 30 14.35 -17.44 7.22
N ASP A 31 15.10 -18.36 7.84
CA ASP A 31 14.96 -19.81 7.57
C ASP A 31 13.52 -20.30 7.75
N SER A 32 12.82 -19.78 8.77
CA SER A 32 11.41 -20.13 9.02
C SER A 32 10.46 -19.57 7.96
N GLY A 33 10.70 -18.34 7.48
CA GLY A 33 9.97 -17.73 6.37
C GLY A 33 10.17 -18.50 5.06
N LEU A 34 11.42 -18.83 4.71
CA LEU A 34 11.75 -19.61 3.53
C LEU A 34 11.17 -21.04 3.60
N ALA A 35 11.23 -21.68 4.77
CA ALA A 35 10.62 -23.00 4.97
C ALA A 35 9.09 -22.96 4.80
N LEU A 36 8.43 -21.87 5.23
CA LEU A 36 6.99 -21.68 5.02
C LEU A 36 6.66 -21.47 3.54
N VAL A 37 7.44 -20.64 2.83
CA VAL A 37 7.31 -20.44 1.37
C VAL A 37 7.48 -21.76 0.63
N ARG A 38 8.49 -22.57 0.99
CA ARG A 38 8.73 -23.88 0.36
C ARG A 38 7.54 -24.82 0.53
N ARG A 39 7.02 -24.97 1.77
CA ARG A 39 5.82 -25.77 2.03
C ARG A 39 4.60 -25.28 1.25
N ALA A 40 4.44 -23.97 1.10
CA ALA A 40 3.34 -23.39 0.33
C ALA A 40 3.46 -23.71 -1.17
N ILE A 41 4.67 -23.65 -1.73
CA ILE A 41 4.95 -24.06 -3.12
C ILE A 41 4.64 -25.54 -3.31
N ASP A 42 5.15 -26.42 -2.44
CA ASP A 42 4.93 -27.86 -2.53
C ASP A 42 3.43 -28.22 -2.44
N ARG A 43 2.68 -27.55 -1.55
CA ARG A 43 1.22 -27.70 -1.46
C ARG A 43 0.51 -27.21 -2.73
N ARG A 44 0.95 -26.07 -3.29
CA ARG A 44 0.38 -25.53 -4.53
C ARG A 44 0.69 -26.43 -5.72
N SER A 45 1.89 -27.00 -5.83
CA SER A 45 2.23 -27.91 -6.93
C SER A 45 1.43 -29.20 -6.88
N LEU A 46 1.10 -29.69 -5.68
CA LEU A 46 0.21 -30.84 -5.51
C LEU A 46 -1.25 -30.48 -5.83
N ALA A 47 -1.70 -29.27 -5.49
CA ALA A 47 -3.04 -28.77 -5.80
C ALA A 47 -3.21 -28.31 -7.26
N ALA A 48 -2.12 -27.99 -7.97
CA ALA A 48 -2.11 -27.60 -9.39
C ALA A 48 -2.41 -28.76 -10.35
N GLY A 49 -2.66 -29.95 -9.82
CA GLY A 49 -3.04 -31.15 -10.57
C GLY A 49 -4.52 -31.24 -10.92
N ASP A 50 -5.31 -30.17 -10.81
CA ASP A 50 -6.65 -30.16 -11.43
C ASP A 50 -6.51 -29.84 -12.93
N THR A 51 -6.15 -30.86 -13.69
CA THR A 51 -6.00 -30.80 -15.15
C THR A 51 -7.35 -30.75 -15.88
N ALA A 52 -8.48 -30.62 -15.16
CA ALA A 52 -9.80 -30.51 -15.78
C ALA A 52 -10.15 -29.08 -16.21
N LEU A 53 -9.36 -28.07 -15.80
CA LEU A 53 -9.54 -26.68 -16.24
C LEU A 53 -9.15 -26.56 -17.73
N ARG A 54 -10.11 -26.79 -18.61
CA ARG A 54 -9.95 -26.72 -20.08
C ARG A 54 -10.05 -25.31 -20.63
N ASP A 55 -10.80 -24.47 -19.95
CA ASP A 55 -10.99 -23.07 -20.25
C ASP A 55 -11.26 -22.33 -18.93
N TYR A 56 -11.04 -21.02 -18.96
CA TYR A 56 -11.38 -20.15 -17.85
C TYR A 56 -11.89 -18.83 -18.38
N LYS A 57 -13.01 -18.36 -17.83
CA LYS A 57 -13.53 -17.01 -18.05
C LYS A 57 -13.95 -16.43 -16.71
N ALA A 58 -13.45 -15.24 -16.40
CA ALA A 58 -13.87 -14.47 -15.24
C ALA A 58 -14.16 -13.04 -15.65
N GLN A 59 -15.22 -12.49 -15.07
CA GLN A 59 -15.61 -11.10 -15.24
C GLN A 59 -15.56 -10.42 -13.88
N ALA A 60 -15.00 -9.21 -13.84
CA ALA A 60 -14.96 -8.37 -12.66
C ALA A 60 -15.51 -6.99 -13.01
N HIS A 61 -16.35 -6.48 -12.11
CA HIS A 61 -16.93 -5.14 -12.18
C HIS A 61 -16.46 -4.36 -10.96
N GLY A 62 -15.96 -3.15 -11.17
CA GLY A 62 -15.44 -2.31 -10.10
C GLY A 62 -15.55 -0.83 -10.40
N PHE A 63 -15.20 -0.02 -9.41
CA PHE A 63 -15.21 1.43 -9.52
C PHE A 63 -13.87 2.01 -9.07
N LEU A 64 -13.36 3.00 -9.78
CA LEU A 64 -12.20 3.80 -9.40
C LEU A 64 -12.69 5.20 -9.01
N PHE A 65 -12.38 5.58 -7.77
CA PHE A 65 -12.70 6.90 -7.23
C PHE A 65 -11.44 7.74 -7.13
N PHE A 66 -11.42 8.86 -7.84
CA PHE A 66 -10.34 9.85 -7.77
C PHE A 66 -10.72 10.89 -6.74
N LEU A 67 -9.99 10.93 -5.63
CA LEU A 67 -10.15 11.92 -4.59
C LEU A 67 -9.10 13.02 -4.75
N GLY A 68 -9.53 14.27 -4.70
CA GLY A 68 -8.69 15.45 -4.78
C GLY A 68 -8.79 16.27 -3.50
N GLN A 69 -7.65 16.78 -3.06
CA GLN A 69 -7.54 17.67 -1.91
C GLN A 69 -6.87 18.95 -2.39
N PHE A 70 -7.50 20.10 -2.16
CA PHE A 70 -7.13 21.38 -2.76
C PHE A 70 -6.92 22.44 -1.67
N GLY A 71 -6.09 23.44 -1.96
CA GLY A 71 -5.76 24.56 -1.05
C GLY A 71 -4.39 24.43 -0.38
N GLU A 72 -3.88 25.56 0.10
CA GLU A 72 -2.63 25.64 0.87
C GLU A 72 -2.73 24.79 2.15
N GLY A 73 -1.71 23.98 2.42
CA GLY A 73 -1.66 23.13 3.61
C GLY A 73 -2.56 21.89 3.61
N LEU A 74 -3.35 21.64 2.54
CA LEU A 74 -4.18 20.43 2.39
C LEU A 74 -4.98 20.09 3.67
N THR A 75 -5.66 21.07 4.24
CA THR A 75 -6.35 20.90 5.54
C THR A 75 -7.79 20.40 5.41
N GLU A 76 -8.42 20.60 4.27
CA GLU A 76 -9.78 20.12 4.00
C GLU A 76 -9.76 18.62 3.66
N PRO A 77 -10.82 17.84 4.00
CA PRO A 77 -10.88 16.43 3.63
C PRO A 77 -10.91 16.25 2.10
N PRO A 78 -10.32 15.16 1.57
CA PRO A 78 -10.38 14.85 0.14
C PRO A 78 -11.82 14.73 -0.36
N ARG A 79 -12.10 15.36 -1.49
CA ARG A 79 -13.41 15.32 -2.15
C ARG A 79 -13.34 14.47 -3.41
N LEU A 80 -14.44 13.82 -3.75
CA LEU A 80 -14.54 13.06 -4.99
C LEU A 80 -14.46 14.00 -6.19
N VAL A 81 -13.46 13.79 -7.03
CA VAL A 81 -13.25 14.53 -8.29
C VAL A 81 -13.86 13.78 -9.45
N LYS A 82 -13.73 12.44 -9.47
CA LYS A 82 -14.22 11.59 -10.55
C LYS A 82 -14.50 10.18 -10.05
N ALA A 83 -15.51 9.54 -10.62
CA ALA A 83 -15.77 8.11 -10.47
C ALA A 83 -15.81 7.47 -11.85
N ASP A 84 -14.98 6.44 -12.06
CA ASP A 84 -14.96 5.66 -13.28
C ASP A 84 -15.40 4.22 -12.98
N GLN A 85 -16.22 3.65 -13.86
CA GLN A 85 -16.56 2.23 -13.80
C GLN A 85 -15.55 1.43 -14.62
N LEU A 86 -15.07 0.33 -14.05
CA LEU A 86 -14.20 -0.63 -14.72
C LEU A 86 -14.92 -1.95 -14.92
N GLU A 87 -14.76 -2.49 -16.11
CA GLU A 87 -15.17 -3.83 -16.46
C GLU A 87 -13.97 -4.59 -17.02
N LEU A 88 -13.70 -5.75 -16.43
CA LEU A 88 -12.57 -6.58 -16.78
C LEU A 88 -13.06 -7.97 -17.12
N GLU A 89 -12.63 -8.48 -18.26
CA GLU A 89 -12.78 -9.89 -18.63
C GLU A 89 -11.39 -10.53 -18.74
N VAL A 90 -11.19 -11.61 -18.02
CA VAL A 90 -10.00 -12.46 -18.11
C VAL A 90 -10.41 -13.79 -18.71
N TYR A 91 -9.74 -14.21 -19.77
CA TYR A 91 -10.00 -15.49 -20.42
C TYR A 91 -8.71 -16.26 -20.70
N TRP A 92 -8.81 -17.59 -20.70
CA TRP A 92 -7.77 -18.51 -21.12
C TRP A 92 -8.39 -19.73 -21.81
N LYS A 93 -7.71 -20.24 -22.85
CA LYS A 93 -8.14 -21.35 -23.71
C LYS A 93 -6.95 -22.20 -24.12
#